data_AF-A0A2G2FIK9-F1
#
_entry.id   AF-A0A2G2FIK9-F1
#
_cell.length_a   1.000
_cell.length_b   1.000
_cell.length_c   1.000
_cell.angle_alpha   90.00
_cell.angle_beta   90.00
_cell.angle_gamma   90.00
#
_symmetry.space_group_name_H-M   'P 1'
#
loop_
_entity.id
_entity.type
_entity.pdbx_description
1 polymer ?
#
loop_
_entity_poly.entity_id
_entity_poly.type
_entity_poly.pdbx_seq_one_letter_code
_entity_poly.pdbx_strand_id
1 'polypeptide(L)'
;MTYYKTIDGVKYDSKLIELADELIAGAGDGRLSQDDASKILKGVKDGNVYTDVEKETLAYLRDNYNWTDAADEWFRTEIRKWAATK
;
A
#
# COMPACT_ATOMS: atom_id res chain seq x y z
N MET A 1 17.82 -5.44 -1.98
CA MET A 1 16.83 -4.36 -1.83
C MET A 1 17.04 -3.71 -0.47
N THR A 2 16.99 -2.39 -0.38
CA THR A 2 16.97 -1.69 0.91
C THR A 2 15.62 -1.92 1.59
N TYR A 3 15.57 -1.97 2.92
CA TYR A 3 14.30 -2.10 3.66
C TYR A 3 13.39 -0.88 3.50
N TYR A 4 13.98 0.28 3.15
CA TYR A 4 13.26 1.53 3.01
C TYR A 4 13.59 2.22 1.69
N LYS A 5 12.62 2.95 1.17
CA LYS A 5 12.77 3.95 0.10
C LYS A 5 12.59 5.32 0.72
N THR A 6 13.48 6.26 0.42
CA THR A 6 13.35 7.64 0.91
C THR A 6 12.88 8.53 -0.24
N ILE A 7 11.76 9.21 -0.07
CA ILE A 7 11.21 10.17 -1.03
C ILE A 7 11.00 11.47 -0.25
N ASP A 8 11.61 12.56 -0.73
CA ASP A 8 11.56 13.88 -0.09
C ASP A 8 11.91 13.89 1.42
N GLY A 9 12.85 13.03 1.81
CA GLY A 9 13.32 12.91 3.20
C GLY A 9 12.44 12.03 4.11
N VAL A 10 11.31 11.53 3.62
CA VAL A 10 10.42 10.60 4.34
C VAL A 10 10.77 9.16 3.96
N LYS A 11 10.80 8.26 4.95
CA LYS A 11 11.07 6.83 4.74
C LYS A 11 9.76 6.07 4.55
N TYR A 12 9.76 5.21 3.55
CA TYR A 12 8.67 4.33 3.19
C TYR A 12 9.14 2.89 3.11
N ASP A 13 8.23 1.93 3.28
CA ASP A 13 8.48 0.53 2.98
C ASP A 13 8.68 0.39 1.46
N SER A 14 9.91 0.07 1.07
CA SER A 14 10.29 -0.06 -0.34
C SER A 14 9.49 -1.15 -1.05
N LYS A 15 9.18 -2.25 -0.36
CA LYS A 15 8.49 -3.40 -0.97
C LYS A 15 7.03 -3.07 -1.29
N LEU A 16 6.36 -2.29 -0.44
CA LEU A 16 4.99 -1.86 -0.70
C LEU A 16 4.92 -0.88 -1.87
N ILE A 17 5.90 0.02 -1.98
CA ILE A 17 5.99 0.94 -3.13
C ILE A 17 6.27 0.15 -4.42
N GLU A 18 7.26 -0.74 -4.42
CA GLU A 18 7.60 -1.58 -5.57
C GLU A 18 6.41 -2.44 -6.00
N LEU A 19 5.69 -3.04 -5.05
CA LEU A 19 4.48 -3.81 -5.35
C LEU A 19 3.40 -2.94 -6.02
N ALA A 20 3.14 -1.73 -5.53
CA ALA A 20 2.16 -0.84 -6.15
C ALA A 20 2.59 -0.44 -7.58
N ASP A 21 3.87 -0.14 -7.79
CA ASP A 21 4.44 0.17 -9.11
C ASP A 21 4.24 -1.01 -10.10
N GLU A 22 4.50 -2.25 -9.66
CA GLU A 22 4.31 -3.45 -10.47
C GLU A 22 2.84 -3.68 -10.84
N LEU A 23 1.92 -3.43 -9.91
CA LEU A 23 0.48 -3.64 -10.13
C LEU A 23 -0.09 -2.66 -11.15
N ILE A 24 0.34 -1.40 -11.15
CA ILE A 24 -0.10 -0.41 -12.14
C ILE A 24 0.62 -0.54 -13.49
N ALA A 25 1.82 -1.14 -13.53
CA ALA A 25 2.58 -1.35 -14.77
C ALA A 25 2.02 -2.49 -15.65
N GLY A 26 1.07 -3.27 -15.13
CA GLY A 26 0.37 -4.32 -15.88
C GLY A 26 -0.55 -3.79 -16.98
N ALA A 27 -1.25 -4.69 -17.67
CA ALA A 27 -2.13 -4.36 -18.81
C ALA A 27 -3.47 -3.67 -18.43
N GLY A 28 -3.58 -3.17 -17.19
CA GLY A 28 -4.78 -2.51 -16.68
C GLY A 28 -4.91 -1.06 -17.16
N ASP A 29 -5.88 -0.35 -16.60
CA ASP A 29 -6.12 1.09 -16.88
C ASP A 29 -5.24 2.03 -16.03
N GLY A 30 -4.17 1.48 -15.42
CA GLY A 30 -3.26 2.19 -14.54
C GLY A 30 -3.83 2.51 -13.14
N ARG A 31 -5.01 1.98 -12.79
CA ARG A 31 -5.58 2.11 -11.44
C ARG A 31 -5.39 0.84 -10.63
N LEU A 32 -5.23 1.01 -9.32
CA LEU A 32 -5.29 -0.08 -8.36
C LEU A 32 -6.75 -0.52 -8.18
N SER A 33 -7.02 -1.75 -8.63
CA SER A 33 -8.30 -2.41 -8.44
C SER A 33 -8.44 -2.96 -7.02
N GLN A 34 -9.62 -3.47 -6.66
CA GLN A 34 -9.81 -4.12 -5.36
C GLN A 34 -8.93 -5.39 -5.23
N ASP A 35 -8.68 -6.11 -6.32
CA ASP A 35 -7.78 -7.27 -6.31
C ASP A 35 -6.32 -6.85 -6.04
N ASP A 36 -5.90 -5.71 -6.57
CA ASP A 36 -4.57 -5.15 -6.33
C ASP A 36 -4.44 -4.64 -4.89
N ALA A 37 -5.48 -3.96 -4.39
CA ALA A 37 -5.58 -3.58 -2.99
C ALA A 37 -5.46 -4.78 -2.04
N SER A 38 -6.03 -5.94 -2.41
CA SER A 38 -5.92 -7.18 -1.64
C SER A 38 -4.48 -7.71 -1.59
N LYS A 39 -3.74 -7.63 -2.69
CA LYS A 39 -2.31 -7.99 -2.74
C LYS A 39 -1.47 -7.05 -1.87
N ILE A 40 -1.73 -5.74 -1.93
CA ILE A 40 -1.07 -4.74 -1.07
C ILE A 40 -1.38 -5.02 0.39
N LEU A 41 -2.64 -5.29 0.74
CA LEU A 41 -3.06 -5.62 2.10
C LEU A 41 -2.32 -6.84 2.64
N LYS A 42 -2.15 -7.88 1.80
CA LYS A 42 -1.37 -9.05 2.17
C LYS A 42 0.08 -8.68 2.47
N GLY A 43 0.71 -7.85 1.64
CA GLY A 43 2.06 -7.34 1.88
C GLY A 43 2.21 -6.64 3.23
N VAL A 44 1.25 -5.77 3.59
CA VAL A 44 1.21 -5.10 4.91
C VAL A 44 1.11 -6.12 6.04
N LYS A 45 0.22 -7.11 5.90
CA LYS A 45 -0.03 -8.13 6.94
C LYS A 45 1.15 -9.07 7.13
N ASP A 46 1.83 -9.45 6.05
CA ASP A 46 2.98 -10.36 6.07
C ASP A 46 4.21 -9.71 6.74
N GLY A 47 4.36 -8.38 6.64
CA GLY A 47 5.34 -7.63 7.43
C GLY A 47 5.10 -7.75 8.94
N ASN A 48 3.85 -7.94 9.36
CA ASN A 48 3.40 -8.11 10.76
C ASN A 48 3.83 -7.00 11.73
N VAL A 49 4.28 -5.85 11.21
CA VAL A 49 4.59 -4.63 11.98
C VAL A 49 3.77 -3.48 11.40
N TYR A 50 3.25 -2.61 12.27
CA TYR A 50 2.47 -1.44 11.85
C TYR A 50 3.06 -0.18 12.49
N THR A 51 4.28 0.14 12.08
CA THR A 51 5.02 1.31 12.56
C THR A 51 4.57 2.56 11.83
N ASP A 52 5.16 3.71 12.19
CA ASP A 52 4.88 4.95 11.49
C ASP A 52 5.36 4.91 10.03
N VAL A 53 6.38 4.12 9.70
CA VAL A 53 6.83 3.94 8.31
C VAL A 53 5.75 3.26 7.47
N GLU A 54 5.10 2.20 7.96
CA GLU A 54 4.02 1.55 7.22
C GLU A 54 2.81 2.48 7.08
N LYS A 55 2.47 3.26 8.11
CA LYS A 55 1.38 4.25 8.02
C LYS A 55 1.67 5.32 6.96
N GLU A 56 2.87 5.90 6.97
CA GLU A 56 3.31 6.87 5.97
C GLU A 56 3.33 6.25 4.57
N THR A 57 3.73 4.99 4.45
CA THR A 57 3.70 4.27 3.16
C THR A 57 2.28 4.09 2.66
N LEU A 58 1.33 3.72 3.52
CA LEU A 58 -0.07 3.58 3.11
C LEU A 58 -0.74 4.92 2.77
N ALA A 59 -0.32 6.01 3.42
CA ALA A 59 -0.74 7.36 3.05
C ALA A 59 -0.19 7.73 1.67
N TYR A 60 1.13 7.54 1.46
CA TYR A 60 1.78 7.78 0.17
C TYR A 60 1.11 7.00 -0.97
N LEU A 61 0.82 5.71 -0.77
CA LEU A 61 0.15 4.89 -1.77
C LEU A 61 -1.24 5.44 -2.16
N ARG A 62 -1.99 6.01 -1.20
CA ARG A 62 -3.31 6.59 -1.50
C ARG A 62 -3.23 7.94 -2.18
N ASP A 63 -2.22 8.73 -1.83
CA ASP A 63 -2.08 10.09 -2.37
C ASP A 63 -1.42 10.13 -3.76
N ASN A 64 -0.61 9.11 -4.10
CA ASN A 64 0.22 9.12 -5.31
C ASN A 64 -0.17 8.07 -6.36
N TYR A 65 -1.02 7.11 -6.02
CA TYR A 65 -1.52 6.12 -7.00
C TYR A 65 -2.99 6.36 -7.25
N ASN A 66 -3.45 6.05 -8.45
CA ASN A 66 -4.87 6.08 -8.76
C ASN A 66 -5.51 4.78 -8.25
N TRP A 67 -6.49 4.90 -7.36
CA TRP A 67 -7.30 3.77 -6.91
C TRP A 67 -8.66 3.83 -7.60
N THR A 68 -9.30 2.68 -7.77
CA THR A 68 -10.76 2.71 -7.96
C THR A 68 -11.43 3.03 -6.62
N ASP A 69 -12.58 3.71 -6.64
CA ASP A 69 -13.29 4.09 -5.40
C ASP A 69 -13.58 2.87 -4.52
N ALA A 70 -13.99 1.77 -5.14
CA ALA A 70 -14.23 0.49 -4.46
C ALA A 70 -12.96 -0.07 -3.80
N ALA A 71 -11.80 0.07 -4.45
CA ALA A 71 -10.52 -0.37 -3.91
C ALA A 71 -10.09 0.47 -2.70
N ASP A 72 -10.17 1.80 -2.78
CA ASP A 72 -9.82 2.69 -1.66
C ASP A 72 -10.70 2.42 -0.44
N GLU A 73 -12.03 2.37 -0.63
CA GLU A 73 -12.98 2.15 0.45
C GLU A 73 -12.76 0.79 1.13
N TRP A 74 -12.63 -0.27 0.33
CA TRP A 74 -12.38 -1.61 0.83
C TRP A 74 -11.05 -1.69 1.58
N PHE A 75 -9.98 -1.16 0.99
CA PHE A 75 -8.64 -1.22 1.58
C PHE A 75 -8.56 -0.51 2.92
N ARG A 76 -9.14 0.70 3.02
CA ARG A 76 -9.19 1.47 4.26
C ARG A 76 -9.96 0.74 5.35
N THR A 77 -11.05 0.08 4.98
CA THR A 77 -11.84 -0.72 5.90
C THR A 77 -11.03 -1.90 6.45
N GLU A 78 -10.34 -2.64 5.58
CA GLU A 78 -9.55 -3.80 5.99
C GLU A 78 -8.30 -3.43 6.79
N ILE A 79 -7.61 -2.33 6.44
CA ILE A 79 -6.50 -1.80 7.24
C ILE A 79 -6.97 -1.41 8.63
N ARG A 80 -8.11 -0.71 8.76
CA ARG A 80 -8.66 -0.34 10.09
C ARG A 80 -8.99 -1.57 10.93
N LYS A 81 -9.66 -2.58 10.35
CA LYS A 81 -9.99 -3.83 11.03
C LYS A 81 -8.73 -4.55 11.53
N TRP A 82 -7.72 -4.65 10.68
CA TRP A 82 -6.47 -5.33 11.03
C TRP A 82 -5.62 -4.55 12.03
N ALA A 83 -5.48 -3.24 11.85
CA ALA A 83 -4.70 -2.39 12.77
C ALA A 83 -5.29 -2.39 14.20
N ALA A 84 -6.61 -2.59 14.35
CA ALA A 84 -7.27 -2.72 15.65
C ALA A 84 -6.90 -4.02 16.40
N THR A 85 -6.22 -4.99 15.77
CA THR A 85 -5.78 -6.23 16.41
C THR A 85 -4.29 -6.25 16.75
N LYS A 86 -3.60 -5.11 16.58
CA LYS A 86 -2.17 -4.94 16.84
C LYS A 86 -1.89 -4.18 18.11
#